data_AF-A4H3S3-F1
#
_entry.id   AF-A4H3S3-F1
#
_cell.length_a   1.000
_cell.length_b   1.000
_cell.length_c   1.000
_cell.angle_alpha   90.00
_cell.angle_beta   90.00
_cell.angle_gamma   90.00
#
_symmetry.space_group_name_H-M   'P 1'
#
loop_
_entity.id
_entity.type
_entity.pdbx_description
1 polymer ?
#
loop_
_entity_poly.entity_id
_entity_poly.type
_entity_poly.pdbx_seq_one_letter_code
_entity_poly.pdbx_strand_id
1 'polypeptide(L)'
;MAKLLLPDNPASMDGGLICSLLEVKEACGLDKDEADRRLQVFGKNAFPVEPSTPLWKLVVGQFEDTLVRILLLAAFVSFCMAVLEDNRVDFVEPFIILLILTLNAIVGIWQEDRAEKAIESLKELAPDTAAVVRDGVTQTILAENLVPGDIVEVAVGDRVAADIRLLTLESTALRVDQSILNGESVEAVKQVKSVCSKWDRFPSSMVYRGTAVVYGKSRGVVVRTGTSTEMGCIECSVREQEERKTPQQCNRDEFGSDLLKDERTHSPYWCTVNIIRQFKTSLAEHVRSRGAR
;
A
#
# COMPACT_ATOMS: atom_id res chain seq x y z
N MET A 1 -20.70 -25.24 6.54
CA MET A 1 -19.58 -25.18 5.58
C MET A 1 -18.31 -25.50 6.34
N ALA A 2 -17.66 -26.63 6.04
CA ALA A 2 -16.40 -26.98 6.70
C ALA A 2 -15.37 -25.90 6.33
N LYS A 3 -14.95 -25.11 7.32
CA LYS A 3 -13.86 -24.16 7.16
C LYS A 3 -12.61 -25.02 6.97
N LEU A 4 -12.11 -25.13 5.73
CA LEU A 4 -10.87 -25.83 5.44
C LEU A 4 -9.80 -25.22 6.36
N LEU A 5 -9.27 -26.02 7.29
CA LEU A 5 -8.30 -25.55 8.26
C LEU A 5 -6.95 -25.45 7.55
N LEU A 6 -6.53 -24.24 7.23
CA LEU A 6 -5.18 -24.01 6.75
C LEU A 6 -4.19 -24.35 7.87
N PRO A 7 -3.07 -25.02 7.56
CA PRO A 7 -2.08 -25.35 8.58
C PRO A 7 -1.40 -24.08 9.09
N ASP A 8 -1.36 -23.91 10.42
CA ASP A 8 -0.71 -22.77 11.06
C ASP A 8 0.79 -22.72 10.76
N ASN A 9 1.45 -23.88 10.79
CA ASN A 9 2.87 -24.03 10.47
C ASN A 9 3.10 -25.17 9.45
N PRO A 10 2.99 -24.89 8.14
CA PRO A 10 3.18 -25.92 7.11
C PRO A 10 4.63 -26.44 7.05
N ALA A 11 5.61 -25.64 7.46
CA ALA A 11 7.02 -26.01 7.35
C ALA A 11 7.42 -27.19 8.24
N SER A 12 6.78 -27.31 9.42
CA SER A 12 7.04 -28.35 10.41
C SER A 12 6.22 -29.62 10.21
N MET A 13 5.22 -29.58 9.31
CA MET A 13 4.36 -30.72 9.03
C MET A 13 4.89 -31.54 7.85
N ASP A 14 4.60 -32.84 7.87
CA ASP A 14 4.87 -33.72 6.75
C ASP A 14 3.97 -33.39 5.56
N GLY A 15 4.50 -33.56 4.34
CA GLY A 15 3.77 -33.26 3.11
C GLY A 15 2.49 -34.08 2.96
N GLY A 16 2.52 -35.37 3.30
CA GLY A 16 1.34 -36.24 3.21
C GLY A 16 0.23 -35.85 4.19
N LEU A 17 0.61 -35.34 5.36
CA LEU A 17 -0.35 -34.87 6.37
C LEU A 17 -1.01 -33.55 5.95
N ILE A 18 -0.27 -32.65 5.31
CA ILE A 18 -0.84 -31.42 4.72
C ILE A 18 -1.80 -31.76 3.58
N CYS A 19 -1.42 -32.68 2.69
CA CYS A 19 -2.32 -33.14 1.62
C CYS A 19 -3.62 -33.72 2.20
N SER A 20 -3.53 -34.49 3.29
CA SER A 20 -4.69 -35.04 3.98
C SER A 20 -5.56 -33.95 4.62
N LEU A 21 -4.95 -32.93 5.25
CA LEU A 21 -5.66 -31.80 5.86
C LEU A 21 -6.38 -30.94 4.82
N LEU A 22 -5.76 -30.75 3.66
CA LEU A 22 -6.30 -29.99 2.53
C LEU A 22 -7.18 -30.84 1.61
N GLU A 23 -7.45 -32.10 1.99
CA GLU A 23 -8.28 -33.06 1.24
C GLU A 23 -7.86 -33.24 -0.23
N VAL A 24 -6.56 -33.22 -0.51
CA VAL A 24 -5.99 -33.33 -1.86
C VAL A 24 -5.07 -34.55 -2.00
N LYS A 25 -5.08 -35.16 -3.19
CA LYS A 25 -4.16 -36.25 -3.55
C LYS A 25 -3.01 -35.70 -4.37
N GLU A 26 -1.76 -35.99 -4.00
CA GLU A 26 -0.58 -35.49 -4.73
C GLU A 26 -0.60 -35.87 -6.22
N ALA A 27 -0.97 -37.11 -6.55
CA ALA A 27 -0.96 -37.61 -7.92
C ALA A 27 -2.00 -36.95 -8.83
N CYS A 28 -3.19 -36.65 -8.30
CA CYS A 28 -4.33 -36.17 -9.09
C CYS A 28 -4.54 -34.65 -8.96
N GLY A 29 -4.05 -34.04 -7.88
CA GLY A 29 -4.38 -32.67 -7.53
C GLY A 29 -5.84 -32.49 -7.15
N LEU A 30 -6.33 -31.26 -7.29
CA LEU A 30 -7.73 -30.91 -7.05
C LEU A 30 -8.58 -31.18 -8.29
N ASP A 31 -9.85 -31.48 -8.06
CA ASP A 31 -10.87 -31.44 -9.10
C ASP A 31 -11.18 -29.98 -9.46
N LYS A 32 -11.53 -29.72 -10.72
CA LYS A 32 -11.89 -28.40 -11.20
C LYS A 32 -13.05 -27.78 -10.40
N ASP A 33 -14.08 -28.57 -10.09
CA ASP A 33 -15.23 -28.09 -9.31
C ASP A 33 -14.85 -27.67 -7.89
N GLU A 34 -13.93 -28.42 -7.26
CA GLU A 34 -13.42 -28.08 -5.93
C GLU A 34 -12.49 -26.87 -5.96
N ALA A 35 -11.68 -26.73 -7.01
CA ALA A 35 -10.85 -25.54 -7.21
C ALA A 35 -11.70 -24.28 -7.38
N ASP A 36 -12.78 -24.34 -8.17
CA ASP A 36 -13.72 -23.23 -8.37
C ASP A 36 -14.46 -22.90 -7.06
N ARG A 37 -14.86 -23.92 -6.29
CA ARG A 37 -15.46 -23.72 -4.96
C ARG A 37 -14.49 -23.01 -4.00
N ARG A 38 -13.22 -23.45 -3.97
CA ARG A 38 -12.19 -22.82 -3.14
C ARG A 38 -11.89 -21.40 -3.58
N LEU A 39 -11.91 -21.12 -4.89
CA LEU A 39 -11.71 -19.78 -5.42
C LEU A 39 -12.80 -18.80 -4.93
N GLN A 40 -14.04 -19.26 -4.80
CA GLN A 40 -15.14 -18.47 -4.23
C GLN A 40 -14.96 -18.21 -2.72
N VAL A 41 -14.33 -19.13 -1.99
CA VAL A 41 -14.14 -19.04 -0.53
C VAL A 41 -12.91 -18.23 -0.15
N PHE A 42 -11.77 -18.51 -0.80
CA PHE A 42 -10.47 -17.88 -0.51
C PHE A 42 -10.20 -16.62 -1.34
N GLY A 43 -10.94 -16.42 -2.43
CA GLY A 43 -10.70 -15.34 -3.38
C GLY A 43 -9.52 -15.64 -4.31
N LYS A 44 -9.26 -14.69 -5.22
CA LYS A 44 -8.16 -14.77 -6.17
C LYS A 44 -6.80 -14.68 -5.47
N ASN A 45 -5.80 -15.38 -5.99
CA ASN A 45 -4.39 -15.24 -5.63
C ASN A 45 -3.80 -13.96 -6.26
N ALA A 46 -4.32 -12.81 -5.84
CA ALA A 46 -3.86 -11.50 -6.25
C ALA A 46 -3.73 -10.62 -5.01
N PHE A 47 -2.91 -9.57 -5.12
CA PHE A 47 -2.90 -8.52 -4.11
C PHE A 47 -4.14 -7.63 -4.30
N PRO A 48 -4.77 -7.14 -3.23
CA PRO A 48 -5.92 -6.27 -3.33
C PRO A 48 -5.50 -4.95 -3.99
N VAL A 49 -5.87 -4.81 -5.27
CA VAL A 49 -5.69 -3.57 -6.01
C VAL A 49 -6.75 -2.61 -5.47
N GLU A 50 -6.33 -1.67 -4.64
CA GLU A 50 -7.18 -0.51 -4.41
C GLU A 50 -7.25 0.29 -5.70
N PRO A 51 -8.44 0.76 -6.09
CA PRO A 51 -8.54 1.67 -7.21
C PRO A 51 -7.71 2.90 -6.89
N SER A 52 -6.83 3.29 -7.83
CA SER A 52 -6.05 4.52 -7.73
C SER A 52 -6.94 5.67 -7.29
N THR A 53 -6.48 6.43 -6.29
CA THR A 53 -7.21 7.60 -5.84
C THR A 53 -7.33 8.55 -7.03
N PRO A 54 -8.55 8.84 -7.51
CA PRO A 54 -8.68 9.64 -8.72
C PRO A 54 -8.19 11.06 -8.41
N LEU A 55 -7.53 11.70 -9.37
CA LEU A 55 -6.88 13.01 -9.18
C LEU A 55 -7.80 14.06 -8.56
N TRP A 56 -9.10 14.03 -8.88
CA TRP A 56 -10.09 14.95 -8.29
C TRP A 56 -10.28 14.74 -6.79
N LYS A 57 -10.20 13.50 -6.30
CA LYS A 57 -10.32 13.17 -4.87
C LYS A 57 -9.09 13.64 -4.10
N LEU A 58 -7.90 13.55 -4.70
CA LEU A 58 -6.67 14.13 -4.15
C LEU A 58 -6.78 15.65 -4.06
N VAL A 59 -7.28 16.31 -5.11
CA VAL A 59 -7.55 17.76 -5.11
C VAL A 59 -8.55 18.14 -4.01
N VAL A 60 -9.65 17.40 -3.86
CA VAL A 60 -10.63 17.65 -2.79
C VAL A 60 -10.03 17.45 -1.40
N GLY A 61 -9.20 16.42 -1.20
CA GLY A 61 -8.51 16.18 0.06
C GLY A 61 -7.61 17.34 0.50
N GLN A 62 -6.97 18.04 -0.44
CA GLN A 62 -6.17 19.24 -0.12
C GLN A 62 -7.02 20.38 0.48
N PHE A 63 -8.32 20.45 0.16
CA PHE A 63 -9.24 21.44 0.74
C PHE A 63 -9.80 21.03 2.11
N GLU A 64 -9.50 19.81 2.59
CA GLU A 64 -9.85 19.36 3.94
C GLU A 64 -8.85 19.81 5.00
N ASP A 65 -7.63 20.18 4.60
CA ASP A 65 -6.62 20.76 5.49
C ASP A 65 -7.15 22.06 6.09
N THR A 66 -7.08 22.16 7.42
CA THR A 66 -7.62 23.30 8.16
C THR A 66 -6.88 24.59 7.82
N LEU A 67 -5.57 24.53 7.56
CA LEU A 67 -4.79 25.70 7.13
C LEU A 67 -5.23 26.18 5.74
N VAL A 68 -5.51 25.25 4.82
CA VAL A 68 -6.00 25.58 3.47
C VAL A 68 -7.38 26.24 3.54
N ARG A 69 -8.27 25.79 4.43
CA ARG A 69 -9.58 26.43 4.66
C ARG A 69 -9.46 27.86 5.17
N ILE A 70 -8.53 28.13 6.09
CA ILE A 70 -8.28 29.48 6.59
C ILE A 70 -7.77 30.39 5.46
N LEU A 71 -6.83 29.90 4.65
CA LEU A 71 -6.31 30.63 3.49
C LEU A 71 -7.38 30.91 2.44
N LEU A 72 -8.26 29.94 2.17
CA LEU A 72 -9.42 30.15 1.28
C LEU A 72 -10.40 31.18 1.84
N LEU A 73 -10.65 31.17 3.15
CA LEU A 73 -11.51 32.17 3.80
C LEU A 73 -10.88 33.57 3.67
N ALA A 74 -9.58 33.69 3.90
CA ALA A 74 -8.85 34.96 3.72
C ALA A 74 -8.92 35.45 2.26
N ALA A 75 -8.70 34.56 1.29
CA ALA A 75 -8.84 34.87 -0.14
C ALA A 75 -10.26 35.33 -0.49
N PHE A 76 -11.28 34.68 0.08
CA PHE A 76 -12.69 35.05 -0.13
C PHE A 76 -13.04 36.42 0.46
N VAL A 77 -12.57 36.72 1.67
CA VAL A 77 -12.78 38.03 2.30
C VAL A 77 -12.06 39.14 1.54
N SER A 78 -10.80 38.91 1.14
CA SER A 78 -10.02 39.86 0.34
C SER A 78 -10.67 40.10 -1.04
N PHE A 79 -11.17 39.04 -1.69
CA PHE A 79 -11.93 39.18 -2.93
C PHE A 79 -13.23 39.99 -2.76
N CYS A 80 -13.99 39.74 -1.69
CA CYS A 80 -15.20 40.52 -1.40
C CYS A 80 -14.89 42.01 -1.18
N MET A 81 -13.81 42.34 -0.47
CA MET A 81 -13.37 43.73 -0.28
C MET A 81 -12.97 44.38 -1.61
N ALA A 82 -12.19 43.68 -2.44
CA ALA A 82 -11.74 44.19 -3.75
C ALA A 82 -12.92 44.47 -4.70
N VAL A 83 -13.96 43.64 -4.69
CA VAL A 83 -15.19 43.86 -5.49
C VAL A 83 -15.98 45.06 -4.97
N LEU A 84 -15.97 45.34 -3.67
CA LEU A 84 -16.68 46.48 -3.07
C LEU A 84 -15.97 47.82 -3.28
N GLU A 85 -14.64 47.83 -3.34
CA GLU A 85 -13.83 49.06 -3.50
C GLU A 85 -13.60 49.47 -4.98
N ASP A 86 -14.05 48.65 -5.95
CA ASP A 86 -13.97 48.88 -7.42
C ASP A 86 -12.58 49.33 -7.93
N ASN A 87 -11.54 48.88 -7.23
CA ASN A 87 -10.15 49.19 -7.55
C ASN A 87 -9.45 47.94 -8.11
N ARG A 88 -8.85 48.06 -9.29
CA ARG A 88 -8.21 46.93 -9.99
C ARG A 88 -6.95 46.40 -9.29
N VAL A 89 -6.35 47.20 -8.40
CA VAL A 89 -5.11 46.86 -7.70
C VAL A 89 -5.37 45.87 -6.56
N ASP A 90 -6.58 45.86 -6.00
CA ASP A 90 -6.92 45.05 -4.83
C ASP A 90 -7.20 43.57 -5.18
N PHE A 91 -7.31 43.24 -6.48
CA PHE A 91 -7.38 41.85 -6.94
C PHE A 91 -6.04 41.11 -6.89
N VAL A 92 -4.92 41.80 -6.67
CA VAL A 92 -3.59 41.18 -6.63
C VAL A 92 -3.44 40.25 -5.43
N GLU A 93 -3.97 40.64 -4.27
CA GLU A 93 -3.87 39.88 -3.02
C GLU A 93 -4.62 38.53 -3.07
N PRO A 94 -5.92 38.46 -3.43
CA PRO A 94 -6.62 37.18 -3.57
C PRO A 94 -6.04 36.31 -4.70
N PHE A 95 -5.50 36.94 -5.75
CA PHE A 95 -4.84 36.22 -6.84
C PHE A 95 -3.55 35.50 -6.39
N ILE A 96 -2.71 36.17 -5.57
CA ILE A 96 -1.49 35.56 -5.02
C ILE A 96 -1.83 34.37 -4.12
N ILE A 97 -2.85 34.50 -3.26
CA ILE A 97 -3.26 33.42 -2.35
C ILE A 97 -3.76 32.21 -3.17
N LEU A 98 -4.59 32.45 -4.19
CA LEU A 98 -5.07 31.39 -5.08
C LEU A 98 -3.92 30.69 -5.82
N LEU A 99 -2.92 31.45 -6.27
CA LEU A 99 -1.72 30.91 -6.93
C LEU A 99 -0.93 29.99 -6.00
N ILE A 100 -0.70 30.40 -4.75
CA ILE A 100 0.03 29.59 -3.76
C ILE A 100 -0.73 28.28 -3.47
N LEU A 101 -2.06 28.34 -3.29
CA LEU A 101 -2.88 27.15 -3.09
C LEU A 101 -2.83 26.19 -4.28
N THR A 102 -2.85 26.74 -5.50
CA THR A 102 -2.75 25.94 -6.73
C THR A 102 -1.39 25.25 -6.83
N LEU A 103 -0.29 25.96 -6.53
CA LEU A 103 1.05 25.38 -6.52
C LEU A 103 1.18 24.27 -5.46
N ASN A 104 0.66 24.48 -4.25
CA ASN A 104 0.68 23.47 -3.20
C ASN A 104 -0.10 22.21 -3.60
N ALA A 105 -1.27 22.36 -4.25
CA ALA A 105 -2.04 21.23 -4.75
C ALA A 105 -1.27 20.43 -5.81
N ILE A 106 -0.61 21.10 -6.75
CA ILE A 106 0.22 20.44 -7.78
C ILE A 106 1.37 19.66 -7.13
N VAL A 107 2.09 20.27 -6.19
CA VAL A 107 3.19 19.61 -5.46
C VAL A 107 2.68 18.41 -4.65
N GLY A 108 1.52 18.53 -4.01
CA GLY A 108 0.88 17.45 -3.27
C GLY A 108 0.57 16.24 -4.15
N ILE A 109 -0.08 16.45 -5.30
CA ILE A 109 -0.39 15.39 -6.27
C ILE A 109 0.88 14.69 -6.76
N TRP A 110 1.95 15.44 -7.03
CA TRP A 110 3.23 14.87 -7.47
C TRP A 110 3.94 14.01 -6.41
N GLN A 111 3.76 14.31 -5.12
CA GLN A 111 4.36 13.51 -4.05
C GLN A 111 3.61 12.19 -3.86
N GLU A 112 2.28 12.20 -4.04
CA GLU A 112 1.40 11.05 -3.83
C GLU A 112 1.51 10.02 -4.97
N ASP A 113 1.55 10.48 -6.23
CA ASP A 113 1.75 9.63 -7.43
C ASP A 113 3.08 8.84 -7.39
N ARG A 114 4.09 9.33 -6.64
CA ARG A 114 5.38 8.65 -6.51
C ARG A 114 5.32 7.46 -5.53
N ALA A 115 4.42 7.50 -4.55
CA ALA A 115 4.25 6.41 -3.59
C ALA A 115 3.52 5.23 -4.24
N GLU A 116 2.45 5.50 -4.99
CA GLU A 116 1.63 4.46 -5.66
C GLU A 116 2.45 3.65 -6.69
N LYS A 117 3.37 4.31 -7.41
CA LYS A 117 4.26 3.64 -8.39
C LYS A 117 5.21 2.62 -7.77
N ALA A 118 5.61 2.79 -6.50
CA ALA A 118 6.45 1.81 -5.82
C ALA A 118 5.70 0.50 -5.57
N ILE A 119 4.41 0.61 -5.21
CA ILE A 119 3.53 -0.55 -4.97
C ILE A 119 3.22 -1.26 -6.29
N GLU A 120 2.98 -0.52 -7.38
CA GLU A 120 2.70 -1.10 -8.70
C GLU A 120 3.88 -1.96 -9.20
N SER A 121 5.12 -1.52 -8.97
CA SER A 121 6.32 -2.28 -9.34
C SER A 121 6.48 -3.62 -8.61
N LEU A 122 5.87 -3.77 -7.43
CA LEU A 122 5.83 -5.06 -6.72
C LEU A 122 4.86 -6.05 -7.38
N LYS A 123 3.82 -5.55 -8.07
CA LYS A 123 2.86 -6.41 -8.79
C LYS A 123 3.48 -7.05 -10.03
N GLU A 124 4.36 -6.33 -10.72
CA GLU A 124 5.14 -6.85 -11.86
C GLU A 124 6.08 -8.01 -11.47
N LEU A 125 6.29 -8.25 -10.18
CA LEU A 125 7.11 -9.35 -9.70
C LEU A 125 6.36 -10.69 -9.65
N ALA A 126 5.02 -10.69 -9.67
CA ALA A 126 4.22 -11.91 -9.67
C ALA A 126 4.18 -12.56 -11.07
N PRO A 127 4.31 -13.90 -11.18
CA PRO A 127 4.16 -14.59 -12.47
C PRO A 127 2.71 -14.53 -12.95
N ASP A 128 2.50 -14.37 -14.26
CA ASP A 128 1.16 -14.37 -14.87
C ASP A 128 0.49 -15.75 -14.86
N THR A 129 1.31 -16.81 -14.91
CA THR A 129 0.84 -18.21 -15.03
C THR A 129 1.58 -19.15 -14.11
N ALA A 130 0.93 -20.25 -13.73
CA ALA A 130 1.52 -21.33 -12.94
C ALA A 130 1.15 -22.70 -13.51
N ALA A 131 2.09 -23.66 -13.42
CA ALA A 131 1.84 -25.06 -13.77
C ALA A 131 1.22 -25.79 -12.57
N VAL A 132 0.02 -26.33 -12.76
CA VAL A 132 -0.75 -27.01 -11.73
C VAL A 132 -1.17 -28.39 -12.19
N VAL A 133 -1.31 -29.33 -11.26
CA VAL A 133 -1.93 -30.62 -11.50
C VAL A 133 -3.36 -30.54 -11.00
N ARG A 134 -4.32 -30.67 -11.91
CA ARG A 134 -5.76 -30.80 -11.61
C ARG A 134 -6.33 -31.93 -12.45
N ASP A 135 -7.26 -32.69 -11.89
CA ASP A 135 -7.84 -33.88 -12.56
C ASP A 135 -6.81 -34.91 -13.06
N GLY A 136 -5.63 -34.96 -12.43
CA GLY A 136 -4.50 -35.81 -12.81
C GLY A 136 -3.73 -35.36 -14.04
N VAL A 137 -3.99 -34.17 -14.56
CA VAL A 137 -3.30 -33.61 -15.73
C VAL A 137 -2.57 -32.33 -15.33
N THR A 138 -1.32 -32.20 -15.75
CA THR A 138 -0.58 -30.94 -15.62
C THR A 138 -1.14 -29.94 -16.64
N GLN A 139 -1.59 -28.79 -16.16
CA GLN A 139 -2.12 -27.70 -16.97
C GLN A 139 -1.57 -26.36 -16.49
N THR A 140 -1.41 -25.41 -17.41
CA THR A 140 -1.01 -24.04 -17.09
C THR A 140 -2.25 -23.21 -16.86
N ILE A 141 -2.37 -22.60 -15.68
CA ILE A 141 -3.47 -21.69 -15.33
C ILE A 141 -2.93 -20.30 -15.01
N LEU A 142 -3.81 -19.31 -15.02
CA LEU A 142 -3.47 -17.98 -14.49
C LEU A 142 -3.13 -18.08 -13.00
N ALA A 143 -2.06 -17.41 -12.59
CA ALA A 143 -1.61 -17.43 -11.21
C ALA A 143 -2.68 -16.88 -10.24
N GLU A 144 -3.56 -15.99 -10.70
CA GLU A 144 -4.69 -15.46 -9.93
C GLU A 144 -5.75 -16.51 -9.54
N ASN A 145 -5.81 -17.62 -10.28
CA ASN A 145 -6.78 -18.69 -10.06
C ASN A 145 -6.22 -19.86 -9.22
N LEU A 146 -5.02 -19.68 -8.66
CA LEU A 146 -4.44 -20.61 -7.69
C LEU A 146 -5.19 -20.54 -6.37
N VAL A 147 -5.44 -21.71 -5.78
CA VAL A 147 -6.13 -21.84 -4.50
C VAL A 147 -5.35 -22.73 -3.53
N PRO A 148 -5.54 -22.57 -2.21
CA PRO A 148 -4.95 -23.48 -1.23
C PRO A 148 -5.35 -24.93 -1.50
N GLY A 149 -4.35 -25.82 -1.54
CA GLY A 149 -4.49 -27.23 -1.88
C GLY A 149 -4.18 -27.57 -3.33
N ASP A 150 -3.99 -26.59 -4.23
CA ASP A 150 -3.49 -26.90 -5.58
C ASP A 150 -2.11 -27.56 -5.50
N ILE A 151 -1.91 -28.58 -6.32
CA ILE A 151 -0.59 -29.19 -6.52
C ILE A 151 0.07 -28.46 -7.67
N VAL A 152 1.25 -27.92 -7.43
CA VAL A 152 1.97 -27.07 -8.39
C VAL A 152 3.33 -27.65 -8.70
N GLU A 153 3.74 -27.52 -9.95
CA GLU A 153 5.09 -27.80 -10.41
C GLU A 153 5.87 -26.49 -10.52
N VAL A 154 7.10 -26.50 -10.00
CA VAL A 154 8.04 -25.40 -10.17
C VAL A 154 9.33 -25.95 -10.76
N ALA A 155 9.82 -25.31 -11.82
CA ALA A 155 11.02 -25.67 -12.54
C ALA A 155 11.97 -24.47 -12.66
N VAL A 156 13.18 -24.73 -13.14
CA VAL A 156 14.20 -23.69 -13.37
C VAL A 156 13.66 -22.58 -14.28
N GLY A 157 13.85 -21.33 -13.84
CA GLY A 157 13.40 -20.14 -14.55
C GLY A 157 12.01 -19.68 -14.12
N ASP A 158 11.24 -20.51 -13.42
CA ASP A 158 9.92 -20.14 -12.94
C ASP A 158 10.02 -19.21 -11.73
N ARG A 159 9.11 -18.23 -11.70
CA ARG A 159 8.79 -17.50 -10.48
C ARG A 159 7.66 -18.20 -9.76
N VAL A 160 7.77 -18.22 -8.44
CA VAL A 160 6.83 -18.93 -7.59
C VAL A 160 5.58 -18.07 -7.37
N ALA A 161 4.41 -18.62 -7.68
CA ALA A 161 3.15 -17.88 -7.72
C ALA A 161 2.43 -17.75 -6.36
N ALA A 162 2.71 -18.65 -5.42
CA ALA A 162 2.07 -18.74 -4.10
C ALA A 162 3.03 -19.37 -3.08
N ASP A 163 2.66 -19.41 -1.80
CA ASP A 163 3.48 -20.09 -0.80
C ASP A 163 3.19 -21.60 -0.83
N ILE A 164 4.24 -22.38 -1.07
CA ILE A 164 4.17 -23.80 -1.41
C ILE A 164 4.96 -24.62 -0.40
N ARG A 165 4.33 -25.70 0.08
CA ARG A 165 5.02 -26.76 0.79
C ARG A 165 5.52 -27.80 -0.21
N LEU A 166 6.83 -28.06 -0.19
CA LEU A 166 7.44 -29.07 -1.06
C LEU A 166 6.98 -30.48 -0.69
N LEU A 167 6.56 -31.26 -1.68
CA LEU A 167 6.13 -32.65 -1.52
C LEU A 167 7.17 -33.61 -2.09
N THR A 168 7.66 -33.33 -3.29
CA THR A 168 8.60 -34.20 -4.00
C THR A 168 9.62 -33.36 -4.77
N LEU A 169 10.89 -33.80 -4.74
CA LEU A 169 11.95 -33.26 -5.60
C LEU A 169 12.10 -34.20 -6.79
N GLU A 170 11.91 -33.67 -7.99
CA GLU A 170 12.13 -34.44 -9.23
C GLU A 170 13.61 -34.37 -9.65
N SER A 171 14.34 -33.36 -9.19
CA SER A 171 15.77 -33.19 -9.36
C SER A 171 16.56 -33.60 -8.11
N THR A 172 17.88 -33.72 -8.25
CA THR A 172 18.81 -34.02 -7.14
C THR A 172 18.75 -32.98 -6.01
N ALA A 173 18.54 -31.71 -6.37
CA ALA A 173 18.39 -30.60 -5.44
C ALA A 173 17.48 -29.54 -6.07
N LEU A 174 16.87 -28.73 -5.22
CA LEU A 174 16.15 -27.52 -5.60
C LEU A 174 16.85 -26.31 -4.96
N ARG A 175 17.12 -25.28 -5.76
CA ARG A 175 17.70 -24.02 -5.30
C ARG A 175 16.83 -22.86 -5.74
N VAL A 176 16.60 -21.95 -4.80
CA VAL A 176 15.70 -20.83 -4.98
C VAL A 176 16.40 -19.55 -4.56
N ASP A 177 16.31 -18.52 -5.40
CA ASP A 177 16.71 -17.17 -5.05
C ASP A 177 15.61 -16.52 -4.20
N GLN A 178 15.96 -16.22 -2.95
CA GLN A 178 15.06 -15.63 -1.97
C GLN A 178 15.42 -14.18 -1.63
N SER A 179 16.30 -13.55 -2.42
CA SER A 179 16.81 -12.19 -2.20
C SER A 179 15.69 -11.15 -2.03
N ILE A 180 14.54 -11.37 -2.67
CA ILE A 180 13.35 -10.50 -2.53
C ILE A 180 12.76 -10.50 -1.12
N LEU A 181 12.92 -11.58 -0.35
CA LEU A 181 12.35 -11.74 0.99
C LEU A 181 13.37 -11.52 2.11
N ASN A 182 14.62 -11.94 1.92
CA ASN A 182 15.67 -11.87 2.94
C ASN A 182 16.75 -10.81 2.65
N GLY A 183 16.80 -10.25 1.44
CA GLY A 183 17.84 -9.30 1.02
C GLY A 183 19.21 -9.92 0.75
N GLU A 184 19.33 -11.25 0.80
CA GLU A 184 20.59 -11.96 0.59
C GLU A 184 20.62 -12.59 -0.80
N SER A 185 21.67 -12.33 -1.58
CA SER A 185 21.84 -12.90 -2.93
C SER A 185 22.32 -14.36 -2.95
N VAL A 186 22.24 -15.07 -1.82
CA VAL A 186 22.69 -16.46 -1.71
C VAL A 186 21.53 -17.39 -2.00
N GLU A 187 21.72 -18.31 -2.94
CA GLU A 187 20.74 -19.35 -3.28
C GLU A 187 20.44 -20.26 -2.07
N ALA A 188 19.16 -20.38 -1.73
CA ALA A 188 18.71 -21.26 -0.65
C ALA A 188 18.47 -22.68 -1.19
N VAL A 189 19.10 -23.69 -0.58
CA VAL A 189 18.85 -25.10 -0.89
C VAL A 189 17.58 -25.57 -0.17
N LYS A 190 16.67 -26.19 -0.92
CA LYS A 190 15.38 -26.65 -0.43
C LYS A 190 15.31 -28.16 -0.28
N GLN A 191 14.43 -28.63 0.61
CA GLN A 191 14.26 -30.04 0.94
C GLN A 191 12.80 -30.39 1.22
N VAL A 192 12.41 -31.65 1.03
CA VAL A 192 11.02 -32.10 1.28
C VAL A 192 10.75 -32.36 2.76
N LYS A 193 11.77 -32.78 3.52
CA LYS A 193 11.62 -33.14 4.94
C LYS A 193 11.09 -31.97 5.75
N SER A 194 10.19 -32.26 6.69
CA SER A 194 9.67 -31.26 7.63
C SER A 194 10.81 -30.62 8.42
N VAL A 195 10.77 -29.31 8.55
CA VAL A 195 11.77 -28.53 9.30
C VAL A 195 11.08 -27.93 10.51
N CYS A 196 11.47 -28.37 11.70
CA CYS A 196 10.99 -27.80 12.96
C CYS A 196 12.05 -26.81 13.50
N SER A 197 12.11 -25.62 12.90
CA SER A 197 12.92 -24.52 13.42
C SER A 197 11.99 -23.38 13.84
N LYS A 198 12.16 -22.89 15.07
CA LYS A 198 11.45 -21.68 15.56
C LYS A 198 12.14 -20.39 15.12
N TRP A 199 13.40 -20.46 14.74
CA TRP A 199 14.25 -19.29 14.48
C TRP A 199 14.44 -19.00 12.99
N ASP A 200 14.17 -19.99 12.14
CA ASP A 200 14.24 -19.82 10.70
C ASP A 200 12.90 -19.26 10.20
N ARG A 201 12.93 -18.01 9.72
CA ARG A 201 11.76 -17.34 9.14
C ARG A 201 11.37 -17.95 7.79
N PHE A 202 12.35 -18.49 7.04
CA PHE A 202 12.12 -19.04 5.70
C PHE A 202 12.59 -20.50 5.59
N PRO A 203 11.92 -21.45 6.29
CA PRO A 203 12.32 -22.85 6.28
C PRO A 203 12.56 -23.43 4.89
N SER A 204 13.59 -24.28 4.78
CA SER A 204 13.97 -24.97 3.53
C SER A 204 12.92 -25.95 3.00
N SER A 205 11.89 -26.27 3.80
CA SER A 205 10.74 -27.10 3.41
C SER A 205 9.67 -26.37 2.59
N MET A 206 9.78 -25.04 2.51
CA MET A 206 8.82 -24.14 1.86
C MET A 206 9.50 -23.33 0.74
N VAL A 207 8.69 -22.98 -0.25
CA VAL A 207 9.01 -22.03 -1.31
C VAL A 207 7.94 -20.94 -1.30
N TYR A 208 8.34 -19.70 -1.55
CA TYR A 208 7.50 -18.53 -1.25
C TYR A 208 7.17 -17.74 -2.52
N ARG A 209 6.01 -17.09 -2.52
CA ARG A 209 5.58 -16.23 -3.63
C ARG A 209 6.63 -15.17 -3.97
N GLY A 210 6.88 -14.96 -5.26
CA GLY A 210 7.83 -13.97 -5.78
C GLY A 210 9.29 -14.43 -5.82
N THR A 211 9.63 -15.56 -5.18
CA THR A 211 10.98 -16.14 -5.29
C THR A 211 11.19 -16.83 -6.63
N ALA A 212 12.44 -16.89 -7.11
CA ALA A 212 12.77 -17.46 -8.42
C ALA A 212 13.51 -18.79 -8.26
N VAL A 213 13.12 -19.80 -9.04
CA VAL A 213 13.80 -21.10 -9.04
C VAL A 213 15.02 -21.04 -9.94
N VAL A 214 16.20 -21.20 -9.33
CA VAL A 214 17.50 -21.12 -10.04
C VAL A 214 17.94 -22.49 -10.54
N TYR A 215 17.64 -23.54 -9.79
CA TYR A 215 18.04 -24.90 -10.15
C TYR A 215 17.04 -25.94 -9.63
N GLY A 216 16.80 -26.96 -10.46
CA GLY A 216 15.99 -28.11 -10.11
C GLY A 216 14.52 -28.01 -10.53
N LYS A 217 13.79 -29.07 -10.22
CA LYS A 217 12.36 -29.20 -10.46
C LYS A 217 11.72 -29.91 -9.27
N SER A 218 10.57 -29.42 -8.85
CA SER A 218 9.87 -29.96 -7.70
C SER A 218 8.37 -29.80 -7.81
N ARG A 219 7.65 -30.64 -7.07
CA ARG A 219 6.21 -30.53 -6.86
C ARG A 219 5.93 -30.15 -5.42
N GLY A 220 4.89 -29.35 -5.24
CA GLY A 220 4.45 -28.95 -3.92
C GLY A 220 2.97 -28.65 -3.87
N VAL A 221 2.44 -28.49 -2.66
CA VAL A 221 1.06 -28.09 -2.41
C VAL A 221 1.02 -26.63 -2.00
N VAL A 222 0.10 -25.87 -2.58
CA VAL A 222 -0.15 -24.48 -2.22
C VAL A 222 -0.79 -24.44 -0.83
N VAL A 223 -0.17 -23.70 0.07
CA VAL A 223 -0.68 -23.54 1.44
C VAL A 223 -1.31 -22.18 1.63
N ARG A 224 -0.69 -21.12 1.09
CA ARG A 224 -1.19 -19.75 1.25
C ARG A 224 -1.19 -19.03 -0.10
N THR A 225 -2.21 -18.22 -0.31
CA THR A 225 -2.43 -17.42 -1.53
C THR A 225 -2.75 -15.97 -1.15
N GLY A 226 -2.59 -15.04 -2.11
CA GLY A 226 -2.95 -13.63 -1.97
C GLY A 226 -2.27 -12.95 -0.78
N THR A 227 -3.06 -12.22 0.01
CA THR A 227 -2.62 -11.49 1.21
C THR A 227 -2.12 -12.39 2.34
N SER A 228 -2.47 -13.68 2.33
CA SER A 228 -2.04 -14.62 3.37
C SER A 228 -0.63 -15.18 3.12
N THR A 229 -0.03 -14.91 1.96
CA THR A 229 1.38 -15.28 1.68
C THR A 229 2.35 -14.46 2.52
N GLU A 230 3.59 -14.94 2.72
CA GLU A 230 4.62 -14.16 3.41
C GLU A 230 4.86 -12.79 2.73
N MET A 231 4.85 -12.78 1.39
CA MET A 231 4.96 -11.52 0.64
C MET A 231 3.73 -10.63 0.84
N GLY A 232 2.52 -11.21 0.87
CA GLY A 232 1.29 -10.47 1.15
C GLY A 232 1.22 -9.91 2.57
N CYS A 233 1.74 -10.62 3.56
CA CYS A 233 1.86 -10.13 4.93
C CYS A 233 2.82 -8.94 5.01
N ILE A 234 3.94 -9.00 4.30
CA ILE A 234 4.90 -7.87 4.21
C ILE A 234 4.23 -6.68 3.52
N GLU A 235 3.55 -6.88 2.39
CA GLU A 235 2.82 -5.82 1.69
C GLU A 235 1.76 -5.17 2.60
N CYS A 236 0.92 -5.98 3.27
CA CYS A 236 -0.09 -5.46 4.21
C CYS A 236 0.55 -4.67 5.35
N SER A 237 1.67 -5.14 5.89
CA SER A 237 2.39 -4.45 6.96
C SER A 237 3.00 -3.12 6.51
N VAL A 238 3.54 -3.07 5.29
CA VAL A 238 4.08 -1.84 4.68
C VAL A 238 2.95 -0.85 4.42
N ARG A 239 1.82 -1.32 3.87
CA ARG A 239 0.62 -0.51 3.64
C ARG A 239 0.06 0.10 4.93
N GLU A 240 -0.07 -0.69 5.99
CA GLU A 240 -0.52 -0.19 7.30
C GLU A 240 0.41 0.89 7.88
N GLN A 241 1.70 0.87 7.50
CA GLN A 241 2.64 1.92 7.88
C GLN A 241 2.51 3.19 7.03
N GLU A 242 2.19 3.07 5.74
CA GLU A 242 1.96 4.21 4.85
C GLU A 242 0.67 4.98 5.18
N GLU A 243 -0.38 4.28 5.66
CA GLU A 243 -1.60 4.93 6.15
C GLU A 243 -1.40 5.71 7.46
N ARG A 244 -0.30 5.45 8.20
CA ARG A 244 0.05 6.28 9.35
C ARG A 244 0.66 7.58 8.86
N LYS A 245 0.04 8.70 9.25
CA LYS A 245 0.58 10.04 9.05
C LYS A 245 2.07 10.08 9.40
N THR A 246 2.88 10.56 8.47
CA THR A 246 4.33 10.70 8.70
C THR A 246 4.58 11.62 9.90
N PRO A 247 5.71 11.47 10.62
CA PRO A 247 6.04 12.34 11.76
C PRO A 247 6.01 13.84 11.40
N GLN A 248 6.33 14.19 10.15
CA GLN A 248 6.26 15.56 9.65
C GLN A 248 4.82 16.05 9.42
N GLN A 249 3.89 15.17 9.03
CA GLN A 249 2.46 15.51 8.88
C GLN A 249 1.80 15.69 10.25
N CYS A 250 2.10 14.84 11.24
CA CYS A 250 1.63 15.02 12.61
C CYS A 250 2.08 16.36 13.21
N ASN A 251 3.37 16.73 13.05
CA ASN A 251 3.84 18.03 13.49
C ASN A 251 3.10 19.18 12.80
N ARG A 252 2.78 19.05 11.50
CA ARG A 252 2.06 20.08 10.75
C ARG A 252 0.62 20.26 11.24
N ASP A 253 -0.06 19.16 11.56
CA ASP A 253 -1.40 19.17 12.16
C ASP A 253 -1.38 19.76 13.58
N GLU A 254 -0.34 19.45 14.37
CA GLU A 254 -0.12 19.99 15.71
C GLU A 254 0.09 21.50 15.66
N PHE A 255 1.02 21.98 14.81
CA PHE A 255 1.23 23.40 14.55
C PHE A 255 -0.04 24.11 14.05
N GLY A 256 -0.81 23.48 13.16
CA GLY A 256 -2.09 24.02 12.70
C GLY A 256 -3.11 24.14 13.83
N SER A 257 -3.16 23.16 14.72
CA SER A 257 -4.05 23.17 15.89
C SER A 257 -3.63 24.19 16.95
N ASP A 258 -2.33 24.45 17.09
CA ASP A 258 -1.78 25.44 18.02
C ASP A 258 -2.02 26.87 17.52
N LEU A 259 -1.88 27.12 16.22
CA LEU A 259 -2.27 28.40 15.61
C LEU A 259 -3.76 28.70 15.84
N LEU A 260 -4.62 27.70 15.68
CA LEU A 260 -6.06 27.82 15.94
C LEU A 260 -6.38 28.05 17.42
N LYS A 261 -5.60 27.48 18.34
CA LYS A 261 -5.74 27.75 19.78
C LYS A 261 -5.30 29.16 20.10
N ASP A 262 -4.18 29.63 19.55
CA ASP A 262 -3.66 30.97 19.80
C ASP A 262 -4.62 32.06 19.26
N GLU A 263 -5.16 31.85 18.05
CA GLU A 263 -6.24 32.71 17.48
C GLU A 263 -7.52 32.68 18.32
N ARG A 264 -7.86 31.57 18.97
CA ARG A 264 -9.04 31.48 19.86
C ARG A 264 -8.78 32.13 21.23
N THR A 265 -7.51 32.20 21.65
CA THR A 265 -7.09 32.76 22.95
C THR A 265 -7.06 34.28 22.89
N HIS A 266 -6.66 34.84 21.76
CA HIS A 266 -6.95 36.24 21.42
C HIS A 266 -8.37 36.34 20.87
N SER A 267 -9.36 36.54 21.77
CA SER A 267 -10.75 36.88 21.45
C SER A 267 -10.89 37.56 20.07
N PRO A 268 -11.80 37.15 19.18
CA PRO A 268 -11.90 37.69 17.81
C PRO A 268 -12.05 39.23 17.76
N TYR A 269 -12.51 39.81 18.87
CA TYR A 269 -12.53 41.25 19.08
C TYR A 269 -11.14 41.85 19.22
N TRP A 270 -10.17 41.19 19.85
CA TRP A 270 -8.82 41.69 20.08
C TRP A 270 -8.00 41.76 18.79
N CYS A 271 -8.07 40.74 17.92
CA CYS A 271 -7.33 40.75 16.64
C CYS A 271 -7.91 41.81 15.68
N THR A 272 -9.23 41.85 15.54
CA THR A 272 -9.94 42.85 14.71
C THR A 272 -9.73 44.27 15.26
N VAL A 273 -9.81 44.48 16.59
CA VAL A 273 -9.59 45.79 17.21
C VAL A 273 -8.13 46.22 17.12
N ASN A 274 -7.17 45.31 17.25
CA ASN A 274 -5.75 45.68 17.21
C ASN A 274 -5.27 45.97 15.78
N ILE A 275 -5.75 45.24 14.77
CA ILE A 275 -5.50 45.54 13.35
C ILE A 275 -6.13 46.89 12.97
N ILE A 276 -7.40 47.14 13.35
CA ILE A 276 -8.07 48.44 13.10
C ILE A 276 -7.36 49.58 13.86
N ARG A 277 -6.90 49.33 15.09
CA ARG A 277 -6.18 50.32 15.90
C ARG A 277 -4.82 50.65 15.29
N GLN A 278 -4.04 49.65 14.86
CA GLN A 278 -2.77 49.85 14.15
C GLN A 278 -2.95 50.67 12.87
N PHE A 279 -3.96 50.33 12.06
CA PHE A 279 -4.28 51.07 10.84
C PHE A 279 -4.68 52.52 11.12
N LYS A 280 -5.49 52.78 12.16
CA LYS A 280 -5.92 54.14 12.51
C LYS A 280 -4.78 55.02 13.01
N THR A 281 -3.81 54.47 13.77
CA THR A 281 -2.59 55.20 14.15
C THR A 281 -1.70 55.51 12.96
N SER A 282 -1.52 54.55 12.05
CA SER A 282 -0.71 54.76 10.84
C SER A 282 -1.33 55.83 9.92
N LEU A 283 -2.66 55.84 9.79
CA LEU A 283 -3.37 56.87 9.01
C LEU A 283 -3.28 58.27 9.68
N ALA A 284 -3.37 58.36 11.00
CA ALA A 284 -3.26 59.61 11.74
C ALA A 284 -1.86 60.23 11.64
N GLU A 285 -0.81 59.40 11.61
CA GLU A 285 0.57 59.84 11.38
C GLU A 285 0.79 60.29 9.92
N HIS A 286 0.17 59.60 8.95
CA HIS A 286 0.23 59.98 7.53
C HIS A 286 -0.51 61.28 7.20
N VAL A 287 -1.61 61.58 7.91
CA VAL A 287 -2.36 62.85 7.74
C VAL A 287 -1.66 64.01 8.45
N ARG A 288 -1.04 63.77 9.62
CA ARG A 288 -0.30 64.82 10.36
C ARG A 288 1.01 65.24 9.68
N SER A 289 1.63 64.36 8.89
CA SER A 289 2.84 64.67 8.11
C SER A 289 2.56 65.46 6.81
N ARG A 290 1.31 65.49 6.33
CA ARG A 290 0.89 66.29 5.15
C ARG A 290 0.25 67.65 5.50
N GLY A 291 -0.04 67.93 6.77
CA GLY A 291 -0.67 69.18 7.22
C GLY A 291 0.26 70.25 7.81
N ALA A 292 1.59 70.04 7.78
CA ALA A 292 2.59 70.97 8.33
C ALA A 292 3.54 71.53 7.24
N ARG A 293 3.01 71.79 6.04
CA ARG A 293 3.62 72.66 5.03
C ARG A 293 2.57 73.61 4.49
#